data_AF-A0A8K0CL58-F1
#
_entry.id   AF-A0A8K0CL58-F1
#
_cell.length_a   1.000
_cell.length_b   1.000
_cell.length_c   1.000
_cell.angle_alpha   90.00
_cell.angle_beta   90.00
_cell.angle_gamma   90.00
#
_symmetry.space_group_name_H-M   'P 1'
#
loop_
_entity.id
_entity.type
_entity.pdbx_description
1 polymer ?
#
loop_
_entity_poly.entity_id
_entity_poly.type
_entity_poly.pdbx_seq_one_letter_code
_entity_poly.pdbx_strand_id
1 'polypeptide(L)'
;MKLFVARNILIGIAVKPSYKDYWSSTFELRDAFTSTLMSRGRFSWLLGNIHIHNNVLQPTREKPEFNKLYKIHPLLNALGRSFIECCNPAEYQSLDESWLKFKCRLMLLQYMPLNPIKRAYKIWMHVDKYGYVCQFQICTGKVSNATENNLGPRVIKDLTKGIGN
;
A
#
# COMPACT_ATOMS: atom_id res chain seq x y z
N MET A 1 -4.65 -16.92 -8.40
CA MET A 1 -4.20 -15.62 -7.84
C MET A 1 -3.46 -14.73 -8.84
N LYS A 2 -2.50 -15.24 -9.64
CA LYS A 2 -1.76 -14.43 -10.63
C LYS A 2 -2.66 -13.59 -11.56
N LEU A 3 -3.70 -14.19 -12.14
CA LEU A 3 -4.66 -13.48 -13.01
C LEU A 3 -5.46 -12.37 -12.30
N PHE A 4 -5.71 -12.52 -11.00
CA PHE A 4 -6.37 -11.48 -10.21
C PHE A 4 -5.45 -10.26 -10.04
N VAL A 5 -4.18 -10.49 -9.72
CA VAL A 5 -3.18 -9.42 -9.58
C VAL A 5 -2.94 -8.73 -10.92
N ALA A 6 -2.70 -9.50 -11.99
CA ALA A 6 -2.50 -8.96 -13.34
C ALA A 6 -3.68 -8.06 -13.77
N ARG A 7 -4.92 -8.49 -13.50
CA ARG A 7 -6.09 -7.67 -13.78
C ARG A 7 -6.13 -6.37 -12.98
N ASN A 8 -5.77 -6.37 -11.69
CA ASN A 8 -5.73 -5.13 -10.91
C ASN A 8 -4.70 -4.14 -11.45
N ILE A 9 -3.56 -4.63 -11.95
CA ILE A 9 -2.56 -3.80 -12.63
C ILE A 9 -3.17 -3.18 -13.90
N LEU A 10 -3.82 -3.99 -14.75
CA LEU A 10 -4.45 -3.51 -15.98
C LEU A 10 -5.57 -2.49 -15.72
N ILE A 11 -6.41 -2.73 -14.71
CA ILE A 11 -7.47 -1.80 -14.30
C ILE A 11 -6.89 -0.47 -13.82
N GLY A 12 -5.70 -0.48 -13.20
CA GLY A 12 -4.99 0.72 -12.78
C GLY A 12 -4.42 1.53 -13.96
N ILE A 13 -4.11 0.89 -15.08
CA ILE A 13 -3.61 1.54 -16.30
C ILE A 13 -4.78 2.10 -17.12
N ALA A 14 -5.80 1.29 -17.39
CA ALA A 14 -6.91 1.62 -18.28
C ALA A 14 -8.21 1.89 -17.49
N VAL A 15 -8.19 2.93 -16.65
CA VAL A 15 -9.25 3.21 -15.67
C VAL A 15 -10.61 3.47 -16.33
N LYS A 16 -11.63 2.67 -15.95
CA LYS A 16 -13.05 2.85 -16.29
C LYS A 16 -13.85 3.39 -15.09
N PRO A 17 -15.04 4.00 -15.31
CA PRO A 17 -15.87 4.54 -14.22
C PRO A 17 -16.21 3.50 -13.13
N SER A 18 -16.46 2.25 -13.53
CA SER A 18 -16.67 1.13 -12.63
C SER A 18 -15.83 -0.08 -13.08
N TYR A 19 -15.32 -0.85 -12.12
CA TYR A 19 -14.66 -2.12 -12.45
C TYR A 19 -15.60 -3.11 -13.14
N LYS A 20 -16.93 -2.94 -13.01
CA LYS A 20 -17.88 -3.81 -13.70
C LYS A 20 -17.89 -3.58 -15.21
N ASP A 21 -17.52 -2.38 -15.65
CA ASP A 21 -17.63 -1.94 -17.04
C ASP A 21 -16.67 -2.70 -17.95
N TYR A 22 -15.56 -3.22 -17.41
CA TYR A 22 -14.65 -4.09 -18.16
C TYR A 22 -15.34 -5.35 -18.69
N TRP A 23 -16.42 -5.81 -18.06
CA TRP A 23 -17.25 -6.93 -18.51
C TRP A 23 -18.60 -6.48 -19.07
N SER A 24 -18.75 -5.20 -19.43
CA SER A 24 -20.00 -4.70 -20.02
C SER A 24 -20.32 -5.43 -21.33
N SER A 25 -21.60 -5.57 -21.62
CA SER A 25 -22.07 -6.00 -22.95
C SER A 25 -22.03 -4.85 -23.96
N THR A 26 -22.02 -3.60 -23.49
CA THR A 26 -21.92 -2.38 -24.30
C THR A 26 -20.50 -2.26 -24.87
N PHE A 27 -20.39 -2.16 -26.19
CA PHE A 27 -19.11 -2.23 -26.91
C PHE A 27 -18.12 -1.14 -26.45
N GLU A 28 -18.60 0.08 -26.25
CA GLU A 28 -17.82 1.25 -25.85
C GLU A 28 -17.21 1.11 -24.44
N LEU A 29 -17.88 0.35 -23.57
CA LEU A 29 -17.44 0.13 -22.20
C LEU A 29 -16.62 -1.15 -22.05
N ARG A 30 -16.89 -2.17 -22.86
CA ARG A 30 -16.26 -3.48 -22.75
C ARG A 30 -14.76 -3.40 -22.99
N ASP A 31 -14.00 -4.13 -22.18
CA ASP A 31 -12.59 -4.39 -22.46
C ASP A 31 -12.43 -5.87 -22.83
N ALA A 32 -12.20 -6.15 -24.11
CA ALA A 32 -12.17 -7.52 -24.63
C ALA A 32 -11.05 -8.34 -23.97
N PHE A 33 -9.83 -7.79 -23.91
CA PHE A 33 -8.69 -8.49 -23.32
C PHE A 33 -8.88 -8.74 -21.82
N THR A 34 -9.18 -7.69 -21.06
CA THR A 34 -9.38 -7.75 -19.62
C THR A 34 -10.54 -8.69 -19.33
N SER A 35 -11.70 -8.59 -19.97
CA SER A 35 -12.84 -9.49 -19.68
C SER A 35 -12.52 -10.99 -19.82
N THR A 36 -11.62 -11.39 -20.73
CA THR A 36 -11.27 -12.80 -20.94
C THR A 36 -10.44 -13.43 -19.82
N LEU A 37 -9.65 -12.65 -19.07
CA LEU A 37 -8.71 -13.21 -18.09
C LEU A 37 -9.41 -13.93 -16.90
N MET A 38 -10.67 -13.60 -16.61
CA MET A 38 -11.45 -14.06 -15.45
C MET A 38 -12.88 -13.56 -15.55
N SER A 39 -13.86 -14.34 -15.08
CA SER A 39 -15.24 -13.86 -14.98
C SER A 39 -15.41 -12.73 -13.96
N ARG A 40 -16.37 -11.83 -14.21
CA ARG A 40 -16.75 -10.74 -13.28
C ARG A 40 -17.09 -11.28 -11.89
N GLY A 41 -17.83 -12.39 -11.84
CA GLY A 41 -18.26 -13.03 -10.58
C GLY A 41 -17.07 -13.53 -9.76
N ARG A 42 -16.11 -14.22 -10.40
CA ARG A 42 -14.90 -14.69 -9.72
C ARG A 42 -14.03 -13.53 -9.24
N PHE A 43 -13.88 -12.48 -10.05
CA PHE A 43 -13.14 -11.29 -9.66
C PHE A 43 -13.78 -10.60 -8.45
N SER A 44 -15.10 -10.37 -8.48
CA SER A 44 -15.82 -9.75 -7.37
C SER A 44 -15.74 -10.58 -6.09
N TRP A 45 -15.81 -11.91 -6.20
CA TRP A 45 -15.66 -12.80 -5.05
C TRP A 45 -14.26 -12.69 -4.45
N LEU A 46 -13.20 -12.71 -5.26
CA LEU A 46 -11.83 -12.53 -4.78
C LEU A 46 -11.63 -11.14 -4.16
N LEU A 47 -12.10 -10.08 -4.82
CA LEU A 47 -11.97 -8.71 -4.35
C LEU A 47 -12.51 -8.53 -2.92
N GLY A 48 -13.61 -9.21 -2.58
CA GLY A 48 -14.22 -9.15 -1.24
C GLY A 48 -13.64 -10.12 -0.20
N ASN A 49 -12.89 -11.14 -0.62
CA ASN A 49 -12.50 -12.26 0.27
C ASN A 49 -10.98 -12.50 0.34
N ILE A 50 -10.16 -11.57 -0.14
CA ILE A 50 -8.70 -11.70 -0.02
C ILE A 50 -8.25 -11.45 1.43
N HIS A 51 -7.56 -12.45 1.97
CA HIS A 51 -6.92 -12.41 3.28
C HIS A 51 -5.43 -12.72 3.13
N ILE A 52 -4.57 -11.84 3.65
CA ILE A 52 -3.11 -11.97 3.57
C ILE A 52 -2.53 -12.57 4.85
N HIS A 53 -3.21 -12.42 5.99
CA HIS A 53 -2.73 -12.87 7.28
C HIS A 53 -3.84 -13.52 8.11
N ASN A 54 -3.47 -14.47 8.99
CA ASN A 54 -4.42 -15.23 9.80
C ASN A 54 -4.97 -14.37 10.95
N ASN A 55 -6.25 -14.02 10.87
CA ASN A 55 -6.94 -13.20 11.87
C ASN A 55 -7.02 -13.88 13.25
N VAL A 56 -7.01 -15.22 13.32
CA VAL A 56 -7.10 -15.96 14.60
C VAL A 56 -5.89 -15.70 15.48
N LEU A 57 -4.74 -15.46 14.86
CA LEU A 57 -3.47 -15.22 15.54
C LEU A 57 -3.25 -13.74 15.88
N GLN A 58 -4.19 -12.85 15.54
CA GLN A 58 -4.03 -11.42 15.79
C GLN A 58 -4.07 -11.14 17.30
N PRO A 59 -3.01 -10.55 17.88
CA PRO A 59 -3.03 -10.14 19.28
C PRO A 59 -4.16 -9.14 19.56
N THR A 60 -4.68 -9.12 20.79
CA THR A 60 -5.66 -8.12 21.22
C THR A 60 -4.99 -6.77 21.43
N ARG A 61 -5.78 -5.68 21.48
CA ARG A 61 -5.25 -4.30 21.54
C ARG A 61 -4.46 -4.00 22.81
N GLU A 62 -4.69 -4.76 23.88
CA GLU A 62 -4.02 -4.60 25.16
C GLU A 62 -2.60 -5.18 25.13
N LYS A 63 -2.33 -6.12 24.21
CA LYS A 63 -1.01 -6.74 24.10
C LYS A 63 -0.01 -5.81 23.41
N PRO A 64 1.26 -5.78 23.86
CA PRO A 64 2.31 -4.98 23.23
C PRO A 64 2.61 -5.39 21.78
N GLU A 65 2.31 -6.64 21.42
CA GLU A 65 2.45 -7.19 20.07
C GLU A 65 1.36 -6.73 19.09
N PHE A 66 0.37 -5.96 19.55
CA PHE A 66 -0.71 -5.49 18.71
C PHE A 66 -0.20 -4.59 17.57
N ASN A 67 -0.39 -5.05 16.34
CA ASN A 67 -0.04 -4.30 15.14
C ASN A 67 -1.31 -3.87 14.38
N LYS A 68 -1.50 -2.57 14.19
CA LYS A 68 -2.63 -2.02 13.42
C LYS A 68 -2.62 -2.44 11.94
N LEU A 69 -1.45 -2.79 11.40
CA LEU A 69 -1.24 -3.25 10.03
C LEU A 69 -1.18 -4.79 9.93
N TYR A 70 -1.48 -5.51 11.01
CA TYR A 70 -1.33 -6.97 11.13
C TYR A 70 -1.86 -7.73 9.91
N LYS A 71 -3.05 -7.37 9.41
CA LYS A 71 -3.73 -8.07 8.30
C LYS A 71 -2.96 -8.05 6.98
N ILE A 72 -2.12 -7.04 6.77
CA ILE A 72 -1.33 -6.86 5.55
C ILE A 72 0.17 -6.96 5.81
N HIS A 73 0.58 -7.14 7.07
CA HIS A 73 1.97 -7.11 7.49
C HIS A 73 2.88 -8.09 6.71
N PRO A 74 2.47 -9.34 6.41
CA PRO A 74 3.29 -10.23 5.58
C PRO A 74 3.56 -9.67 4.19
N LEU A 75 2.57 -9.03 3.55
CA LEU A 75 2.73 -8.42 2.24
C LEU A 75 3.66 -7.20 2.31
N LEU A 76 3.50 -6.34 3.33
CA LEU A 76 4.38 -5.18 3.51
C LEU A 76 5.84 -5.61 3.70
N ASN A 77 6.09 -6.65 4.50
CA ASN A 77 7.44 -7.18 4.72
C ASN A 77 8.04 -7.78 3.44
N ALA A 78 7.25 -8.51 2.66
CA ALA A 78 7.69 -9.06 1.38
C ALA A 78 8.05 -7.94 0.38
N LEU A 79 7.22 -6.91 0.28
CA LEU A 79 7.48 -5.74 -0.58
C LEU A 79 8.72 -4.97 -0.14
N GLY A 80 8.85 -4.67 1.16
CA GLY A 80 10.01 -3.94 1.69
C GLY A 80 11.34 -4.67 1.43
N ARG A 81 11.37 -6.00 1.59
CA ARG A 81 12.55 -6.80 1.23
C ARG A 81 12.84 -6.75 -0.27
N SER A 82 11.82 -6.99 -1.08
CA SER A 82 11.97 -7.02 -2.55
C SER A 82 12.44 -5.66 -3.09
N PHE A 83 11.98 -4.55 -2.51
CA PHE A 83 12.37 -3.21 -2.94
C PHE A 83 13.82 -2.89 -2.59
N ILE A 84 14.29 -3.30 -1.41
CA ILE A 84 15.72 -3.17 -1.07
C ILE A 84 16.58 -4.03 -1.98
N GLU A 85 16.21 -5.30 -2.18
CA GLU A 85 16.97 -6.25 -3.02
C GLU A 85 17.07 -5.80 -4.48
N CYS A 86 16.03 -5.14 -5.00
CA CYS A 86 16.00 -4.61 -6.37
C CYS A 86 16.49 -3.16 -6.48
N CYS A 87 16.71 -2.46 -5.37
CA CYS A 87 17.15 -1.07 -5.37
C CYS A 87 18.64 -0.99 -5.70
N ASN A 88 18.99 -0.15 -6.67
CA ASN A 88 20.36 0.27 -6.92
C ASN A 88 20.45 1.78 -6.67
N PRO A 89 20.65 2.21 -5.41
CA PRO A 89 20.44 3.60 -5.02
C PRO A 89 21.46 4.51 -5.69
N ALA A 90 20.96 5.57 -6.34
CA ALA A 90 21.81 6.64 -6.84
C ALA A 90 22.37 7.50 -5.70
N GLU A 91 23.39 8.31 -6.00
CA GLU A 91 23.97 9.27 -5.05
C GLU A 91 22.91 10.17 -4.40
N TYR A 92 21.99 10.71 -5.22
CA TYR A 92 20.90 11.56 -4.75
C TYR A 92 19.66 10.74 -4.42
N GLN A 93 19.20 10.91 -3.20
CA GLN A 93 18.06 10.21 -2.61
C GLN A 93 17.18 11.22 -1.88
N SER A 94 15.89 10.93 -1.82
CA SER A 94 14.89 11.75 -1.13
C SER A 94 14.12 10.92 -0.11
N LEU A 95 13.83 11.53 1.03
CA LEU A 95 13.05 10.97 2.11
C LEU A 95 11.91 11.93 2.41
N ASP A 96 10.69 11.53 2.06
CA ASP A 96 9.53 12.39 2.21
C ASP A 96 8.24 11.59 2.42
N GLU A 97 7.14 12.31 2.59
CA GLU A 97 5.80 11.81 2.82
C GLU A 97 5.05 11.60 1.50
N SER A 98 4.43 10.42 1.38
CA SER A 98 3.47 10.09 0.34
C SER A 98 2.09 9.83 0.94
N TRP A 99 1.05 10.18 0.19
CA TRP A 99 -0.34 10.16 0.64
C TRP A 99 -1.18 9.24 -0.22
N LEU A 100 -1.60 8.11 0.35
CA LEU A 100 -2.47 7.15 -0.33
C LEU A 100 -3.94 7.46 0.01
N LYS A 101 -4.66 8.01 -0.97
CA LYS A 101 -6.08 8.34 -0.85
C LYS A 101 -6.91 7.11 -0.55
N PHE A 102 -7.69 7.18 0.53
CA PHE A 102 -8.64 6.13 0.86
C PHE A 102 -9.91 6.73 1.45
N LYS A 103 -11.07 6.27 0.95
CA LYS A 103 -12.38 6.70 1.43
C LYS A 103 -13.04 5.56 2.20
N CYS A 104 -12.70 5.43 3.47
CA CYS A 104 -13.39 4.55 4.41
C CYS A 104 -13.24 5.08 5.83
N ARG A 105 -14.03 4.57 6.77
CA ARG A 105 -13.90 4.89 8.19
C ARG A 105 -12.86 3.98 8.83
N LEU A 106 -11.58 4.35 8.73
CA LEU A 106 -10.47 3.64 9.38
C LEU A 106 -9.69 4.59 10.29
N MET A 107 -9.28 4.06 11.46
CA MET A 107 -8.54 4.81 12.49
C MET A 107 -7.11 5.20 12.08
N LEU A 108 -6.60 4.66 10.98
CA LEU A 108 -5.25 4.90 10.48
C LEU A 108 -5.15 6.08 9.52
N LEU A 109 -6.29 6.63 9.08
CA LEU A 109 -6.28 7.78 8.18
C LEU A 109 -5.86 9.03 8.94
N GLN A 110 -4.88 9.72 8.39
CA GLN A 110 -4.43 11.01 8.90
C GLN A 110 -5.10 12.14 8.13
N TYR A 111 -5.41 13.22 8.85
CA TYR A 111 -5.98 14.42 8.28
C TYR A 111 -4.89 15.44 8.01
N MET A 112 -4.78 15.92 6.76
CA MET A 112 -3.83 16.95 6.37
C MET A 112 -4.57 18.09 5.65
N PRO A 113 -4.86 19.21 6.31
CA PRO A 113 -5.73 20.26 5.76
C PRO A 113 -5.14 20.94 4.53
N LEU A 114 -3.81 21.03 4.44
CA LEU A 114 -3.09 21.70 3.36
C LEU A 114 -2.85 20.81 2.13
N ASN A 115 -3.22 19.52 2.18
CA ASN A 115 -3.04 18.60 1.07
C ASN A 115 -4.35 18.46 0.26
N PRO A 116 -4.30 18.41 -1.08
CA PRO A 116 -5.49 18.08 -1.91
C PRO A 116 -6.22 16.81 -1.43
N ILE A 117 -5.47 15.83 -0.91
CA ILE A 117 -6.00 14.62 -0.30
C ILE A 117 -6.08 14.83 1.22
N LYS A 118 -7.19 15.40 1.68
CA LYS A 118 -7.36 15.76 3.09
C LYS A 118 -7.33 14.59 4.07
N ARG A 119 -7.74 13.38 3.66
CA ARG A 119 -7.75 12.17 4.49
C ARG A 119 -7.17 11.01 3.71
N ALA A 120 -6.04 10.49 4.18
CA ALA A 120 -5.29 9.43 3.50
C ALA A 120 -4.41 8.66 4.48
N TYR A 121 -3.86 7.53 4.02
CA TYR A 121 -2.72 6.92 4.68
C TYR A 121 -1.47 7.75 4.38
N LYS A 122 -0.76 8.10 5.44
CA LYS A 122 0.58 8.68 5.33
C LYS A 122 1.61 7.57 5.26
N ILE A 123 2.50 7.64 4.29
CA ILE A 123 3.58 6.68 4.06
C ILE A 123 4.86 7.50 3.96
N TRP A 124 5.85 7.18 4.79
CA TRP A 124 7.21 7.67 4.59
C TRP A 124 7.87 6.86 3.50
N MET A 125 8.47 7.50 2.51
CA MET A 125 9.12 6.83 1.39
C MET A 125 10.56 7.31 1.25
N HIS A 126 11.43 6.33 1.02
CA HIS A 126 12.80 6.54 0.61
C HIS A 126 12.89 6.23 -0.88
N VAL A 127 13.26 7.23 -1.67
CA VAL A 127 13.20 7.20 -3.13
C VAL A 127 14.53 7.66 -3.71
N ASP A 128 15.00 6.98 -4.75
CA ASP A 128 16.18 7.43 -5.50
C ASP A 128 15.85 8.58 -6.47
N LYS A 129 16.88 9.18 -7.09
CA LYS A 129 16.70 10.24 -8.08
C LYS A 129 15.89 9.85 -9.32
N TYR A 130 15.76 8.55 -9.61
CA TYR A 130 15.03 8.02 -10.77
C TYR A 130 13.56 7.73 -10.45
N GLY A 131 13.14 7.91 -9.19
CA GLY A 131 11.77 7.67 -8.74
C GLY A 131 11.52 6.24 -8.24
N TYR A 132 12.56 5.43 -8.10
CA TYR A 132 12.45 4.08 -7.52
C TYR A 132 12.31 4.16 -5.99
N VAL A 133 11.30 3.48 -5.45
CA VAL A 133 11.08 3.41 -4.00
C VAL A 133 11.95 2.30 -3.41
N CYS A 134 13.03 2.67 -2.73
CA CYS A 134 13.95 1.72 -2.10
C CYS A 134 13.42 1.19 -0.77
N GLN A 135 12.74 2.03 0.02
CA GLN A 135 12.11 1.61 1.28
C GLN A 135 10.90 2.47 1.61
N PHE A 136 9.97 1.94 2.40
CA PHE A 136 8.82 2.70 2.86
C PHE A 136 8.35 2.28 4.26
N GLN A 137 7.64 3.18 4.94
CA GLN A 137 7.05 2.93 6.25
C GLN A 137 5.68 3.60 6.37
N ILE A 138 4.64 2.80 6.60
CA ILE A 138 3.27 3.32 6.80
C ILE A 138 3.15 3.91 8.21
N CYS A 139 2.65 5.14 8.31
CA CYS A 139 2.45 5.79 9.59
C CYS A 139 1.17 5.29 10.28
N THR A 140 1.30 4.77 11.50
CA THR A 140 0.18 4.25 12.31
C THR A 140 -0.30 5.22 13.40
N GLY A 141 0.28 6.42 13.45
CA GLY A 141 -0.04 7.52 14.38
C GLY A 141 0.40 7.32 15.83
N LYS A 142 0.74 6.10 16.24
CA LYS A 142 1.36 5.77 17.53
C LYS A 142 2.29 4.58 17.34
N VAL A 143 3.46 4.64 17.96
CA VAL A 143 4.37 3.50 18.14
C VAL A 143 4.39 3.18 19.64
N SER A 144 4.23 1.90 19.99
CA SER A 144 4.25 1.40 21.38
C SER A 144 3.39 2.21 22.38
N ASN A 145 2.19 2.64 21.96
CA ASN A 145 1.24 3.44 22.75
C ASN A 145 1.75 4.80 23.27
N ALA A 146 2.95 5.23 22.90
CA ALA A 146 3.47 6.56 23.20
C ALA A 146 3.28 7.52 22.02
N THR A 147 3.19 8.82 22.32
CA THR A 147 3.27 9.87 21.31
C THR A 147 4.69 9.83 20.71
N GLU A 148 4.80 9.80 19.38
CA GLU A 148 6.09 9.76 18.71
C GLU A 148 6.84 11.09 18.89
N ASN A 149 7.88 11.11 19.71
CA ASN A 149 8.82 12.23 19.79
C ASN A 149 9.93 12.02 18.74
N ASN A 150 10.46 13.11 18.17
CA ASN A 150 11.54 13.07 17.17
C ASN A 150 11.23 12.22 15.93
N LEU A 151 10.01 12.35 15.40
CA LEU A 151 9.52 11.53 14.28
C LEU A 151 10.43 11.61 13.03
N GLY A 152 10.82 12.82 12.62
CA GLY A 152 11.68 13.03 11.45
C GLY A 152 13.02 12.29 11.56
N PRO A 153 13.87 12.59 12.56
CA PRO A 153 15.15 11.92 12.75
C PRO A 153 15.04 10.39 12.85
N ARG A 154 13.98 9.88 13.52
CA ARG A 154 13.75 8.44 13.62
C ARG A 154 13.45 7.81 12.27
N VAL A 155 12.51 8.39 11.52
CA VAL A 155 12.11 7.88 10.20
C VAL A 155 13.29 7.88 9.25
N ILE A 156 14.09 8.95 9.26
CA ILE A 156 15.32 9.02 8.46
C ILE A 156 16.23 7.85 8.81
N LYS A 157 16.56 7.67 10.11
CA LYS A 157 17.41 6.55 10.55
C LYS A 157 16.83 5.19 10.21
N ASP A 158 15.52 5.00 10.32
CA ASP A 158 14.87 3.72 10.03
C ASP A 158 14.90 3.39 8.53
N LEU A 159 14.69 4.38 7.68
CA LEU A 159 14.63 4.20 6.22
C LEU A 159 16.01 4.18 5.55
N THR A 160 17.05 4.71 6.18
CA THR A 160 18.43 4.68 5.66
C THR A 160 19.30 3.57 6.23
N LYS A 161 18.76 2.71 7.10
CA LYS A 161 19.47 1.54 7.62
C LYS A 161 20.00 0.68 6.47
N GLY A 162 21.33 0.49 6.43
CA GLY A 162 22.01 -0.35 5.43
C GLY A 162 22.53 0.40 4.20
N ILE A 163 22.31 1.72 4.10
CA ILE A 163 22.91 2.55 3.05
C ILE A 163 24.29 3.00 3.55
N GLY A 164 25.37 2.39 3.04
CA GLY A 164 26.74 2.80 3.35
C GLY A 164 27.59 1.77 4.12
N ASN A 165 27.49 0.48 3.78
CA ASN A 165 28.60 -0.45 4.00
C ASN A 165 29.46 -0.55 2.74
#